data_AF-A0A9P0M5W2-F1
#
_entry.id   AF-A0A9P0M5W2-F1
#
_cell.length_a   1.000
_cell.length_b   1.000
_cell.length_c   1.000
_cell.angle_alpha   90.00
_cell.angle_beta   90.00
_cell.angle_gamma   90.00
#
_symmetry.space_group_name_H-M   'P 1'
#
loop_
_entity.id
_entity.type
_entity.pdbx_description
1 polymer ?
#
loop_
_entity_poly.entity_id
_entity_poly.type
_entity_poly.pdbx_seq_one_letter_code
_entity_poly.pdbx_strand_id
1 'polypeptide(L)'
;MEDDEFSDTYEEGDEEKAEELDPENPQHYFPIMEKNFNKVIAEIESNPEAAVFADEYNKLFEAFFNAYNKQKELDEETKQLHEQIVEKDKKISLAVNLADEDKKTIDSLKSQITHAWKLADAAHSREQVAQEIIDNLRRQVENLNAEIDFRNKLNQDTEEYAPKYDLFVIFAFCTRYILIGILKLESCYKRK
;
A
#
# COMPACT_ATOMS: atom_id res chain seq x y z
N MET A 1 -0.70 -23.14 65.74
CA MET A 1 -1.15 -24.37 66.41
C MET A 1 -1.99 -25.09 65.39
N GLU A 2 -1.69 -26.38 65.22
CA GLU A 2 -2.10 -27.30 64.16
C GLU A 2 -1.28 -27.12 62.88
N ASP A 3 -0.65 -28.14 62.29
CA ASP A 3 0.17 -29.29 62.70
C ASP A 3 0.42 -30.05 61.38
N ASP A 4 1.68 -30.39 61.10
CA ASP A 4 2.18 -31.53 60.33
C ASP A 4 1.44 -32.05 59.08
N GLU A 5 2.09 -31.93 57.91
CA GLU A 5 2.33 -33.15 57.11
C GLU A 5 3.70 -33.08 56.40
N PHE A 6 4.61 -33.82 57.02
CA PHE A 6 5.96 -34.16 56.62
C PHE A 6 5.90 -35.17 55.47
N SER A 7 6.26 -34.74 54.25
CA SER A 7 6.47 -35.66 53.12
C SER A 7 7.97 -35.92 52.98
N ASP A 8 8.46 -36.86 53.78
CA ASP A 8 9.73 -37.53 53.58
C ASP A 8 9.64 -38.39 52.30
N THR A 9 10.14 -37.85 51.19
CA THR A 9 10.46 -38.67 50.01
C THR A 9 11.86 -39.23 50.25
N TYR A 10 11.93 -40.41 50.87
CA TYR A 10 13.10 -41.26 50.81
C TYR A 10 13.21 -41.78 49.37
N GLU A 11 14.08 -41.17 48.55
CA GLU A 11 14.59 -41.83 47.35
C GLU A 11 15.60 -42.90 47.81
N GLU A 12 15.06 -44.11 47.98
CA GLU A 12 15.79 -45.36 48.11
C GLU A 12 16.76 -45.56 46.94
N GLY A 13 17.92 -46.15 47.25
CA GLY A 13 19.10 -46.15 46.40
C GLY A 13 18.92 -46.74 45.00
N ASP A 14 19.62 -46.10 44.07
CA ASP A 14 20.06 -46.71 42.80
C ASP A 14 20.95 -47.91 43.13
N GLU A 15 20.32 -49.08 43.30
CA GLU A 15 20.95 -50.34 42.95
C GLU A 15 21.40 -50.22 41.49
N GLU A 16 22.72 -50.32 41.25
CA GLU A 16 23.31 -50.52 39.92
C GLU A 16 22.69 -51.78 39.28
N LYS A 17 21.52 -51.64 38.66
CA LYS A 17 21.08 -52.54 37.62
C LYS A 17 22.12 -52.39 36.53
N ALA A 18 22.96 -53.41 36.36
CA ALA A 18 23.79 -53.53 35.18
C ALA A 18 22.86 -53.34 33.98
N GLU A 19 22.95 -52.17 33.32
CA GLU A 19 22.14 -51.87 32.14
C GLU A 19 22.36 -53.02 31.16
N GLU A 20 21.29 -53.75 30.90
CA GLU A 20 21.31 -54.83 29.93
C GLU A 20 21.44 -54.17 28.56
N LEU A 21 22.67 -54.00 28.11
CA LEU A 21 23.01 -53.33 26.87
C LEU A 21 22.41 -54.11 25.70
N ASP A 22 21.34 -53.58 25.12
CA ASP A 22 20.64 -54.17 23.99
C ASP A 22 21.50 -54.07 22.70
N PRO A 23 21.88 -55.19 22.07
CA PRO A 23 22.61 -55.20 20.81
C PRO A 23 21.90 -54.52 19.63
N GLU A 24 20.58 -54.37 19.68
CA GLU A 24 19.80 -53.77 18.59
C GLU A 24 19.70 -52.24 18.69
N ASN A 25 20.03 -51.65 19.84
CA ASN A 25 20.00 -50.20 20.01
C ASN A 25 21.32 -49.55 19.54
N PRO A 26 21.29 -48.59 18.59
CA PRO A 26 22.48 -47.89 18.11
C PRO A 26 23.29 -47.19 19.22
N GLN A 27 22.65 -46.78 20.32
CA GLN A 27 23.35 -46.10 21.43
C GLN A 27 24.10 -47.06 22.36
N HIS A 28 23.69 -48.33 22.42
CA HIS A 28 24.37 -49.35 23.24
C HIS A 28 25.52 -50.04 22.50
N TYR A 29 25.67 -49.79 21.20
CA TYR A 29 26.72 -50.39 20.38
C TYR A 29 28.14 -50.10 20.90
N PHE A 30 28.43 -48.85 21.26
CA PHE A 30 29.76 -48.47 21.77
C PHE A 30 30.08 -49.13 23.13
N PRO A 31 29.22 -49.05 24.16
CA PRO A 31 29.42 -49.77 25.42
C PRO A 31 29.61 -51.29 25.28
N ILE A 32 28.86 -51.92 24.36
CA ILE A 32 29.02 -53.36 24.07
C ILE A 32 30.41 -53.63 23.47
N MET A 33 30.84 -52.79 22.53
CA MET A 33 32.13 -52.92 21.88
C MET A 33 33.30 -52.70 22.86
N GLU A 34 33.19 -51.71 23.75
CA GLU A 34 34.17 -51.43 24.81
C GLU A 34 34.29 -52.60 25.80
N LYS A 35 33.15 -53.16 26.23
CA LYS A 35 33.14 -54.36 27.09
C LYS A 35 33.82 -55.55 26.42
N ASN A 36 33.55 -55.77 25.13
CA ASN A 36 34.20 -56.84 24.36
C ASN A 36 35.69 -56.59 24.20
N PHE A 37 36.10 -55.34 23.94
CA PHE A 37 37.51 -54.95 23.85
C PHE A 37 38.26 -55.27 25.15
N ASN A 38 37.74 -54.85 26.30
CA ASN A 38 38.35 -55.09 27.61
C ASN A 38 38.50 -56.59 27.91
N LYS A 39 37.49 -57.39 27.52
CA LYS A 39 37.55 -58.85 27.65
C LYS A 39 38.65 -59.46 26.78
N VAL A 40 38.73 -59.06 25.52
CA VAL A 40 39.73 -59.57 24.57
C VAL A 40 41.15 -59.15 24.96
N ILE A 41 41.34 -57.92 25.46
CA ILE A 41 42.65 -57.48 25.97
C ILE A 41 43.10 -58.32 27.16
N ALA A 42 42.21 -58.59 28.13
CA ALA A 42 42.54 -59.43 29.28
C ALA A 42 42.94 -60.86 28.85
N GLU A 43 42.30 -61.41 27.83
CA GLU A 43 42.64 -62.72 27.25
C GLU A 43 44.00 -62.68 26.51
N ILE A 44 44.30 -61.60 25.78
CA ILE A 44 45.58 -61.39 25.07
C ILE A 44 46.74 -61.29 26.07
N GLU A 45 46.58 -60.52 27.14
CA GLU A 45 47.62 -60.33 28.16
C GLU A 45 47.88 -61.59 29.00
N SER A 46 46.86 -62.44 29.14
CA SER A 46 46.98 -63.72 29.86
C SER A 46 47.81 -64.78 29.11
N ASN A 47 48.02 -64.61 27.79
CA ASN A 47 48.79 -65.54 26.96
C ASN A 47 50.10 -64.89 26.48
N PRO A 48 51.29 -65.39 26.88
CA PRO A 48 52.58 -64.78 26.54
C PRO A 48 52.90 -64.76 25.05
N GLU A 49 52.36 -65.67 24.24
CA GLU A 49 52.52 -65.63 22.77
C GLU A 49 51.63 -64.58 22.11
N ALA A 50 50.48 -64.25 22.72
CA ALA A 50 49.53 -63.28 22.20
C ALA A 50 49.82 -61.85 22.71
N ALA A 51 50.46 -61.71 23.87
CA ALA A 51 50.78 -60.42 24.51
C ALA A 51 51.54 -59.45 23.60
N VAL A 52 52.30 -59.96 22.61
CA VAL A 52 52.99 -59.13 21.60
C VAL A 52 52.03 -58.30 20.72
N PHE A 53 50.76 -58.72 20.59
CA PHE A 53 49.73 -58.03 19.79
C PHE A 53 48.89 -57.04 20.62
N ALA A 54 49.07 -56.98 21.94
CA ALA A 54 48.26 -56.12 22.82
C ALA A 54 48.36 -54.63 22.42
N ASP A 55 49.58 -54.15 22.14
CA ASP A 55 49.82 -52.77 21.68
C ASP A 55 49.12 -52.44 20.35
N GLU A 56 49.09 -53.40 19.42
CA GLU A 56 48.46 -53.22 18.11
C GLU A 56 46.94 -53.21 18.22
N TYR A 57 46.39 -54.04 19.10
CA TYR A 57 44.95 -54.07 19.39
C TYR A 57 44.49 -52.81 20.15
N ASN A 58 45.29 -52.31 21.09
CA ASN A 58 45.06 -51.02 21.75
C ASN A 58 45.01 -49.85 20.75
N LYS A 59 45.99 -49.79 19.82
CA LYS A 59 46.01 -48.77 18.76
C LYS A 59 44.79 -48.84 17.85
N LEU A 60 44.33 -50.05 17.52
CA LEU A 60 43.10 -50.24 16.73
C LEU A 60 41.87 -49.71 17.47
N PHE A 61 41.75 -50.01 18.77
CA PHE A 61 40.64 -49.52 19.58
C PHE A 61 40.68 -48.01 19.77
N GLU A 62 41.86 -47.41 19.94
CA GLU A 62 42.03 -45.96 19.98
C GLU A 62 41.56 -45.31 18.66
N ALA A 63 41.94 -45.88 17.51
CA ALA A 63 41.48 -45.41 16.21
C ALA A 63 39.96 -45.52 16.05
N PHE A 64 39.37 -46.64 16.52
CA PHE A 64 37.92 -46.84 16.55
C PHE A 64 37.21 -45.81 17.45
N PHE A 65 37.73 -45.59 18.67
CA PHE A 65 37.19 -44.63 19.62
C PHE A 65 37.18 -43.22 19.05
N ASN A 66 38.29 -42.81 18.43
CA ASN A 66 38.40 -41.50 17.78
C ASN A 66 37.42 -41.35 16.61
N ALA A 67 37.26 -42.39 15.78
CA ALA A 67 36.30 -42.40 14.68
C ALA A 67 34.85 -42.31 15.18
N TYR A 68 34.51 -43.06 16.24
CA TYR A 68 33.18 -43.04 16.85
C TYR A 68 32.83 -41.66 17.42
N ASN A 69 33.75 -41.05 18.18
CA ASN A 69 33.55 -39.69 18.69
C ASN A 69 33.39 -38.68 17.56
N LYS A 70 34.18 -38.81 16.49
CA LYS A 70 34.04 -37.91 15.33
C LYS A 70 32.71 -38.10 14.62
N GLN A 71 32.25 -39.34 14.47
CA GLN A 71 30.94 -39.63 13.89
C GLN A 71 29.82 -39.01 14.74
N LYS A 72 29.87 -39.16 16.07
CA LYS A 72 28.90 -38.56 16.98
C LYS A 72 28.85 -37.04 16.86
N GLU A 73 30.01 -36.39 16.83
CA GLU A 73 30.12 -34.93 16.64
C GLU A 73 29.51 -34.50 15.29
N LEU A 74 29.81 -35.22 14.21
CA LEU A 74 29.26 -34.95 12.88
C LEU A 74 27.75 -35.17 12.81
N ASP A 75 27.22 -36.18 13.50
CA ASP A 75 25.78 -36.42 13.57
C ASP A 75 25.06 -35.28 14.32
N GLU A 76 25.66 -34.78 15.40
CA GLU A 76 25.14 -33.61 16.14
C GLU A 76 25.20 -32.34 15.28
N GLU A 77 26.32 -32.07 14.59
CA GLU A 77 26.46 -30.94 13.68
C GLU A 77 25.44 -31.03 12.53
N THR A 78 25.24 -32.22 11.97
CA THR A 78 24.26 -32.45 10.89
C THR A 78 22.84 -32.16 11.36
N LYS A 79 22.46 -32.58 12.57
CA LYS A 79 21.15 -32.26 13.16
C LYS A 79 20.98 -30.76 13.37
N GLN A 80 21.99 -30.09 13.91
CA GLN A 80 21.96 -28.63 14.12
C GLN A 80 21.84 -27.88 12.80
N LEU A 81 22.62 -28.25 11.78
CA LEU A 81 22.54 -27.64 10.46
C LEU A 81 21.17 -27.90 9.80
N HIS A 82 20.61 -29.10 9.98
CA HIS A 82 19.27 -29.42 9.48
C HIS A 82 18.20 -28.54 10.13
N GLU A 83 18.23 -28.38 11.45
CA GLU A 83 17.30 -27.49 12.17
C GLU A 83 17.44 -26.03 11.70
N GLN A 84 18.66 -25.56 11.51
CA GLN A 84 18.91 -24.22 10.98
C GLN A 84 18.36 -24.06 9.56
N ILE A 85 18.54 -25.04 8.67
CA ILE A 85 17.97 -25.01 7.32
C ILE A 85 16.45 -24.88 7.40
N VAL A 86 15.79 -25.72 8.21
CA VAL A 86 14.33 -25.68 8.38
C VAL A 86 13.86 -24.32 8.93
N GLU A 87 14.59 -23.74 9.88
CA GLU A 87 14.27 -22.40 10.41
C GLU A 87 14.43 -21.31 9.34
N LYS A 88 15.49 -21.38 8.55
CA LYS A 88 15.76 -20.42 7.46
C LYS A 88 14.73 -20.56 6.35
N ASP A 89 14.32 -21.77 5.99
CA ASP A 89 13.25 -22.00 5.01
C ASP A 89 11.92 -21.41 5.46
N LYS A 90 11.57 -21.52 6.75
CA LYS A 90 10.39 -20.84 7.32
C LYS A 90 10.49 -19.33 7.17
N LYS A 91 11.65 -18.74 7.47
CA LYS A 91 11.90 -17.30 7.32
C LYS A 91 11.80 -16.85 5.86
N ILE A 92 12.36 -17.63 4.92
CA ILE A 92 12.28 -17.35 3.48
C ILE A 92 10.83 -17.43 3.01
N SER A 93 10.10 -18.48 3.38
CA SER A 93 8.69 -18.66 3.02
C SER A 93 7.83 -17.49 3.51
N LEU A 94 8.04 -17.03 4.75
CA LEU A 94 7.35 -15.85 5.28
C LEU A 94 7.71 -14.59 4.49
N ALA A 95 8.99 -14.36 4.18
CA ALA A 95 9.44 -13.20 3.42
C ALA A 95 8.85 -13.19 1.99
N VAL A 96 8.73 -14.34 1.35
CA VAL A 96 8.11 -14.48 0.02
C VAL A 96 6.62 -14.14 0.09
N ASN A 97 5.88 -14.68 1.08
CA ASN A 97 4.46 -14.37 1.25
C ASN A 97 4.23 -12.87 1.48
N LEU A 98 5.04 -12.25 2.34
CA LEU A 98 4.98 -10.81 2.58
C LEU A 98 5.26 -10.00 1.29
N ALA A 99 6.29 -10.39 0.53
CA ALA A 99 6.62 -9.74 -0.74
C ALA A 99 5.48 -9.84 -1.77
N ASP A 100 4.77 -10.97 -1.80
CA ASP A 100 3.59 -11.15 -2.67
C ASP A 100 2.41 -10.27 -2.25
N GLU A 101 2.18 -10.11 -0.94
CA GLU A 101 1.17 -9.19 -0.39
C GLU A 101 1.52 -7.72 -0.69
N ASP A 102 2.78 -7.34 -0.48
CA ASP A 102 3.29 -6.02 -0.81
C ASP A 102 3.14 -5.72 -2.30
N LYS A 103 3.46 -6.68 -3.16
CA LYS A 103 3.29 -6.55 -4.61
C LYS A 103 1.83 -6.29 -4.99
N LYS A 104 0.88 -7.04 -4.43
CA LYS A 104 -0.57 -6.83 -4.66
C LYS A 104 -1.00 -5.43 -4.22
N THR A 105 -0.50 -4.98 -3.07
CA THR A 105 -0.79 -3.64 -2.54
C THR A 105 -0.24 -2.55 -3.42
N ILE A 106 1.02 -2.69 -3.88
CA ILE A 106 1.67 -1.77 -4.82
C ILE A 106 0.87 -1.67 -6.13
N ASP A 107 0.42 -2.80 -6.68
CA ASP A 107 -0.34 -2.80 -7.92
C ASP A 107 -1.72 -2.13 -7.76
N SER A 108 -2.38 -2.34 -6.62
CA SER A 108 -3.61 -1.63 -6.26
C SER A 108 -3.39 -0.12 -6.18
N LEU A 109 -2.35 0.33 -5.48
CA LEU A 109 -2.01 1.75 -5.34
C LEU A 109 -1.67 2.38 -6.69
N LYS A 110 -0.91 1.70 -7.56
CA LYS A 110 -0.63 2.17 -8.92
C LYS A 110 -1.90 2.37 -9.75
N SER A 111 -2.85 1.44 -9.63
CA SER A 111 -4.16 1.56 -10.29
C SER A 111 -4.93 2.79 -9.79
N GLN A 112 -4.94 3.01 -8.47
CA GLN A 112 -5.59 4.19 -7.87
C GLN A 112 -4.95 5.50 -8.32
N ILE A 113 -3.61 5.58 -8.37
CA ILE A 113 -2.90 6.75 -8.89
C ILE A 113 -3.29 7.02 -10.34
N THR A 114 -3.31 5.98 -11.17
CA THR A 114 -3.69 6.10 -12.60
C THR A 114 -5.12 6.61 -12.74
N HIS A 115 -6.03 6.12 -11.90
CA HIS A 115 -7.42 6.57 -11.88
C HIS A 115 -7.55 8.02 -11.43
N ALA A 116 -6.87 8.40 -10.34
CA ALA A 116 -6.86 9.78 -9.83
C ALA A 116 -6.27 10.75 -10.84
N TRP A 117 -5.21 10.35 -11.56
CA TRP A 117 -4.63 11.15 -12.64
C TRP A 117 -5.66 11.38 -13.75
N LYS A 118 -6.31 10.32 -14.27
CA LYS A 118 -7.36 10.49 -15.29
C LYS A 118 -8.49 11.40 -14.83
N LEU A 119 -8.87 11.32 -13.56
CA LEU A 119 -9.89 12.19 -12.99
C LEU A 119 -9.43 13.65 -12.93
N ALA A 120 -8.18 13.90 -12.55
CA ALA A 120 -7.57 15.22 -12.54
C ALA A 120 -7.48 15.82 -13.96
N ASP A 121 -7.03 15.03 -14.94
CA ASP A 121 -6.97 15.46 -16.35
C ASP A 121 -8.37 15.81 -16.88
N ALA A 122 -9.38 14.99 -16.57
CA ALA A 122 -10.77 15.26 -16.95
C ALA A 122 -11.32 16.53 -16.27
N ALA A 123 -11.01 16.76 -15.00
CA ALA A 123 -11.40 17.97 -14.29
C ALA A 123 -10.73 19.21 -14.92
N HIS A 124 -9.43 19.12 -15.22
CA HIS A 124 -8.68 20.19 -15.85
C HIS A 124 -9.19 20.53 -17.26
N SER A 125 -9.53 19.53 -18.06
CA SER A 125 -10.13 19.76 -19.38
C SER A 125 -11.49 20.47 -19.28
N ARG A 126 -12.33 20.09 -18.31
CA ARG A 126 -13.62 20.80 -18.07
C ARG A 126 -13.41 22.24 -17.63
N GLU A 127 -12.40 22.48 -16.79
CA GLU A 127 -12.03 23.82 -16.35
C GLU A 127 -11.59 24.70 -17.53
N GLN A 128 -10.74 24.18 -18.43
CA GLN A 128 -10.32 24.91 -19.63
C GLN A 128 -11.53 25.29 -20.50
N VAL A 129 -12.44 24.35 -20.76
CA VAL A 129 -13.66 24.64 -21.53
C VAL A 129 -14.53 25.70 -20.84
N ALA A 130 -14.70 25.62 -19.53
CA ALA A 130 -15.44 26.64 -18.78
C ALA A 130 -14.79 28.02 -18.88
N GLN A 131 -13.45 28.08 -18.82
CA GLN A 131 -12.69 29.31 -18.97
C GLN A 131 -12.86 29.93 -20.36
N GLU A 132 -12.82 29.13 -21.42
CA GLU A 132 -13.10 29.58 -22.79
C GLU A 132 -14.51 30.15 -22.93
N ILE A 133 -15.51 29.50 -22.32
CA ILE A 133 -16.91 29.98 -22.31
C ILE A 133 -16.99 31.33 -21.58
N ILE A 134 -16.35 31.47 -20.41
CA ILE A 134 -16.32 32.72 -19.64
C ILE A 134 -15.72 33.85 -20.49
N ASP A 135 -14.60 33.59 -21.16
CA ASP A 135 -13.92 34.60 -21.96
C ASP A 135 -14.74 34.99 -23.21
N ASN A 136 -15.44 34.03 -23.83
CA ASN A 136 -16.39 34.31 -24.91
C ASN A 136 -17.56 35.18 -24.43
N LEU A 137 -18.15 34.87 -23.27
CA LEU A 137 -19.24 35.67 -22.69
C LEU A 137 -18.78 37.08 -22.34
N ARG A 138 -17.57 37.25 -21.80
CA ARG A 138 -16.99 38.58 -21.52
C ARG A 138 -16.88 39.42 -22.79
N ARG A 139 -16.38 38.85 -23.89
CA ARG A 139 -16.30 39.53 -25.20
C ARG A 139 -17.69 39.92 -25.73
N GLN A 140 -18.69 39.06 -25.56
CA GLN A 140 -20.06 39.37 -25.97
C GLN A 140 -20.64 40.55 -25.18
N VAL A 141 -20.42 40.58 -23.86
CA VAL A 141 -20.84 41.71 -23.00
C VAL A 141 -20.17 43.01 -23.44
N GLU A 142 -18.85 42.99 -23.69
CA GLU A 142 -18.12 44.15 -24.19
C GLU A 142 -18.67 44.65 -25.52
N ASN A 143 -18.92 43.73 -26.47
CA ASN A 143 -19.48 44.07 -27.77
C ASN A 143 -20.90 44.65 -27.67
N LEU A 144 -21.76 44.09 -26.81
CA LEU A 144 -23.10 44.62 -26.56
C LEU A 144 -23.05 46.00 -25.90
N ASN A 145 -22.15 46.22 -24.93
CA ASN A 145 -21.96 47.54 -24.33
C ASN A 145 -21.50 48.57 -25.37
N ALA A 146 -20.58 48.20 -26.26
CA ALA A 146 -20.13 49.06 -27.35
C ALA A 146 -21.28 49.41 -28.33
N GLU A 147 -22.13 48.44 -28.66
CA GLU A 147 -23.33 48.66 -29.50
C GLU A 147 -24.34 49.59 -28.80
N ILE A 148 -24.56 49.43 -27.49
CA ILE A 148 -25.42 50.32 -26.70
C ILE A 148 -24.87 51.75 -26.72
N ASP A 149 -23.58 51.93 -26.45
CA ASP A 149 -22.93 53.24 -26.46
C ASP A 149 -22.98 53.88 -27.85
N PHE A 150 -22.79 53.09 -28.91
CA PHE A 150 -22.93 53.54 -30.28
C PHE A 150 -24.36 54.02 -30.59
N ARG A 151 -25.38 53.24 -30.22
CA ARG A 151 -26.79 53.62 -30.38
C ARG A 151 -27.15 54.86 -29.56
N ASN A 152 -26.66 54.96 -28.33
CA ASN A 152 -26.88 56.12 -27.47
C ASN A 152 -26.33 57.41 -28.11
N LYS A 153 -25.15 57.35 -28.73
CA LYS A 153 -24.58 58.47 -29.49
C LYS A 153 -25.43 58.84 -30.70
N LEU A 154 -25.86 57.86 -31.50
CA LEU A 154 -26.75 58.11 -32.64
C LEU A 154 -28.09 58.74 -32.23
N ASN A 155 -28.65 58.32 -31.09
CA ASN A 155 -29.89 58.89 -30.58
C ASN A 155 -29.70 60.35 -30.11
N GLN A 156 -28.55 60.69 -29.51
CA GLN A 156 -28.21 62.07 -29.15
C GLN A 156 -28.11 62.97 -30.40
N ASP A 157 -27.49 62.47 -31.47
CA ASP A 157 -27.44 63.17 -32.76
C ASP A 157 -28.85 63.33 -33.36
N THR A 158 -29.79 62.44 -33.08
CA THR A 158 -31.16 62.55 -33.61
C THR A 158 -32.01 63.56 -32.82
N GLU A 159 -31.77 63.70 -31.51
CA GLU A 159 -32.46 64.68 -30.66
C GLU A 159 -31.93 66.11 -30.84
N GLU A 160 -30.66 66.28 -31.23
CA GLU A 160 -30.05 67.60 -31.49
C GLU A 160 -30.51 68.22 -32.83
N TYR A 161 -30.96 67.40 -33.79
CA TYR A 161 -31.44 67.84 -35.10
C TYR A 161 -32.96 67.71 -35.30
N ALA A 162 -33.74 67.40 -34.25
CA ALA A 162 -35.18 67.54 -34.34
C ALA A 162 -35.51 69.05 -34.45
N PRO A 163 -36.06 69.55 -35.58
CA PRO A 163 -36.50 70.93 -35.65
C PRO A 163 -37.53 71.13 -34.54
N LYS A 164 -37.20 71.98 -33.57
CA LYS A 164 -38.18 72.49 -32.61
C LYS A 164 -39.19 73.30 -33.41
N TYR A 165 -40.18 72.63 -33.99
CA TYR A 165 -41.38 73.30 -34.46
C TYR A 165 -42.02 73.85 -33.20
N ASP A 166 -41.77 75.13 -32.94
CA ASP A 166 -42.34 75.83 -31.80
C ASP A 166 -43.83 75.52 -31.76
N LEU A 167 -44.28 74.93 -30.65
CA LEU A 167 -45.69 74.64 -30.43
C LEU A 167 -46.53 75.92 -30.65
N PHE A 168 -45.92 77.08 -30.42
CA PHE A 168 -46.46 78.41 -30.71
C PHE A 168 -46.76 78.65 -32.21
N VAL A 169 -45.92 78.17 -33.14
CA VAL A 169 -46.13 78.32 -34.59
C VAL A 169 -47.25 77.41 -35.07
N ILE A 170 -47.30 76.17 -34.58
CA ILE A 170 -48.39 75.23 -34.87
C ILE A 170 -49.71 75.77 -34.29
N PHE A 171 -49.69 76.30 -33.06
CA PHE A 171 -50.85 76.89 -32.41
C PHE A 171 -51.31 78.17 -33.13
N ALA A 172 -50.39 79.01 -33.61
CA ALA A 172 -50.70 80.19 -34.40
C ALA A 172 -51.33 79.83 -35.75
N PHE A 173 -50.87 78.78 -36.43
CA PHE A 173 -51.48 78.30 -37.67
C PHE A 173 -52.88 77.73 -37.44
N CYS A 174 -53.06 76.90 -36.40
CA CYS A 174 -54.36 76.33 -36.05
C CYS A 174 -55.37 77.40 -35.63
N THR A 175 -54.98 78.35 -34.78
CA THR A 175 -55.86 79.44 -34.35
C THR A 175 -56.23 80.35 -35.52
N ARG A 176 -55.31 80.63 -36.45
CA ARG A 176 -55.59 81.40 -37.67
C ARG A 176 -56.57 80.68 -38.59
N TYR A 177 -56.41 79.36 -38.79
CA TYR A 177 -57.36 78.57 -39.58
C TYR A 177 -58.75 78.51 -38.95
N ILE A 178 -58.82 78.35 -37.63
CA ILE A 178 -60.08 78.34 -36.88
C ILE A 178 -60.77 79.72 -36.96
N LEU A 179 -60.04 80.82 -36.78
CA LEU A 179 -60.60 82.18 -36.91
C LEU A 179 -61.12 82.47 -38.32
N ILE A 180 -60.38 82.04 -39.36
CA ILE A 180 -60.84 82.17 -40.75
C ILE A 180 -62.13 81.37 -40.98
N GLY A 181 -62.22 80.17 -40.41
CA GLY A 181 -63.44 79.34 -40.45
C GLY A 181 -64.63 80.02 -39.78
N ILE A 182 -64.43 80.63 -38.60
CA ILE A 182 -65.48 81.32 -37.84
C ILE A 182 -65.97 82.58 -38.58
N LEU A 183 -65.05 83.41 -39.11
CA LEU A 183 -65.42 84.62 -39.87
C LEU A 183 -66.22 84.29 -41.15
N LYS A 184 -65.92 83.14 -41.78
CA LYS A 184 -66.65 82.69 -42.97
C LYS A 184 -68.05 82.16 -42.63
N LEU A 185 -68.22 81.57 -41.44
CA LEU A 185 -69.53 81.16 -40.91
C LEU A 185 -70.40 82.35 -40.51
N GLU A 186 -69.85 83.39 -39.85
CA GLU A 186 -70.59 84.62 -39.55
C GLU A 186 -71.04 85.36 -40.82
N SER A 187 -70.20 85.38 -41.85
CA SER A 187 -70.55 85.96 -43.16
C SER A 187 -71.66 85.19 -43.89
N CYS A 188 -71.78 83.87 -43.64
CA CYS A 188 -72.89 83.06 -44.16
C CYS A 188 -74.16 83.18 -43.33
N TYR A 189 -74.07 83.42 -42.02
CA TYR A 189 -75.23 83.60 -41.15
C TYR A 189 -75.95 84.95 -41.37
N LYS A 190 -75.20 86.01 -41.71
CA LYS A 190 -75.76 87.36 -41.94
C LYS A 190 -76.38 87.57 -43.33
N ARG A 191 -76.38 86.54 -44.19
CA ARG A 191 -76.87 86.59 -45.58
C ARG A 191 -78.11 85.69 -45.80
N LYS A 192 -78.82 85.34 -44.72
CA LYS A 192 -80.12 84.65 -44.70
C LYS A 192 -81.18 85.53 -44.05
#